data_AF-A0A6J1HX30-F1
#
_entry.id   AF-A0A6J1HX30-F1
#
_cell.length_a   1.000
_cell.length_b   1.000
_cell.length_c   1.000
_cell.angle_alpha   90.00
_cell.angle_beta   90.00
_cell.angle_gamma   90.00
#
_symmetry.space_group_name_H-M   'P 1'
#
loop_
_entity.id
_entity.type
_entity.pdbx_description
1 polymer ?
#
loop_
_entity_poly.entity_id
_entity_poly.type
_entity_poly.pdbx_seq_one_letter_code
_entity_poly.pdbx_strand_id
1 'polypeptide(L)'
;MASSVCFGLWVSLLMLGFASSAKFDELFQPSWAFDHFNYEGDVLELKLDNYSGAGFSSKSKYMFGKVTIQIKLVAGDSAGTVTAFYMSSDGPNHNEFDFEFLGNTSGEPYTVQTNIYVNGVGNREQRLKLWFDPTTDFHSYSIFWNRRQVIFLVDETPVRAHKNMEDKGVPFPRDQSMGVYSSIWNADDWATQGGRVKTDWFHSPFIASYKGFQINACECSSATGATANATCCSGSGSGDNGKKFWWDEPVLSELNVHQSHQLLWVRANHMIYDYCTDTARFAVTPVECIHHRR
;
A
#
# COMPACT_ATOMS: atom_id res chain seq x y z
N MET A 1 -55.61 -4.85 39.66
CA MET A 1 -55.03 -4.51 38.34
C MET A 1 -53.54 -4.31 38.53
N ALA A 2 -52.72 -5.30 38.19
CA ALA A 2 -51.27 -5.21 38.25
C ALA A 2 -50.75 -5.46 36.82
N SER A 3 -50.20 -4.42 36.19
CA SER A 3 -49.57 -4.52 34.87
C SER A 3 -48.14 -5.01 35.03
N SER A 4 -47.87 -6.24 34.59
CA SER A 4 -46.52 -6.73 34.33
C SER A 4 -46.01 -6.15 33.02
N VAL A 5 -44.97 -5.32 33.08
CA VAL A 5 -44.23 -4.83 31.92
C VAL A 5 -43.05 -5.79 31.69
N CYS A 6 -43.15 -6.66 30.68
CA CYS A 6 -42.02 -7.47 30.23
C CYS A 6 -41.06 -6.60 29.42
N PHE A 7 -39.85 -6.35 29.96
CA PHE A 7 -38.73 -5.81 29.19
C PHE A 7 -38.16 -6.92 28.30
N GLY A 8 -38.37 -6.81 26.99
CA GLY A 8 -37.73 -7.67 25.99
C GLY A 8 -36.25 -7.29 25.82
N LEU A 9 -35.36 -8.18 26.23
CA LEU A 9 -33.92 -8.11 25.94
C LEU A 9 -33.70 -8.37 24.44
N TRP A 10 -33.42 -7.32 23.67
CA TRP A 10 -32.91 -7.43 22.31
C TRP A 10 -31.42 -7.75 22.35
N VAL A 11 -31.08 -9.03 22.19
CA VAL A 11 -29.69 -9.45 21.96
C VAL A 11 -29.35 -9.10 20.50
N SER A 12 -28.59 -8.03 20.32
CA SER A 12 -28.02 -7.67 19.02
C SER A 12 -26.90 -8.67 18.72
N LEU A 13 -27.16 -9.64 17.84
CA LEU A 13 -26.15 -10.56 17.35
C LEU A 13 -25.22 -9.77 16.41
N LEU A 14 -24.08 -9.31 16.94
CA LEU A 14 -22.98 -8.78 16.13
C LEU A 14 -22.44 -9.93 15.28
N MET A 15 -22.90 -10.01 14.04
CA MET A 15 -22.27 -10.84 13.02
C MET A 15 -20.90 -10.22 12.71
N LEU A 16 -19.87 -10.69 13.41
CA LEU A 16 -18.48 -10.52 12.99
C LEU A 16 -18.34 -11.23 11.65
N GLY A 17 -18.44 -10.47 10.56
CA GLY A 17 -18.10 -10.97 9.24
C GLY A 17 -16.62 -11.34 9.25
N PHE A 18 -16.32 -12.62 9.29
CA PHE A 18 -14.97 -13.10 8.98
C PHE A 18 -14.70 -12.75 7.52
N ALA A 19 -13.94 -11.70 7.28
CA ALA A 19 -13.35 -11.47 5.97
C ALA A 19 -12.40 -12.66 5.71
N SER A 20 -12.81 -13.59 4.86
CA SER A 20 -11.93 -14.68 4.43
C SER A 20 -10.79 -14.07 3.65
N SER A 21 -9.56 -14.18 4.16
CA SER A 21 -8.36 -13.90 3.36
C SER A 21 -8.30 -14.89 2.21
N ALA A 22 -7.90 -14.43 1.03
CA ALA A 22 -7.57 -15.33 -0.06
C ALA A 22 -6.24 -16.03 0.24
N LYS A 23 -6.05 -17.21 -0.34
CA LYS A 23 -4.71 -17.83 -0.38
C LYS A 23 -3.83 -17.09 -1.37
N PHE A 24 -2.50 -17.13 -1.17
CA PHE A 24 -1.54 -16.51 -2.09
C PHE A 24 -1.82 -16.89 -3.55
N ASP A 25 -1.92 -18.19 -3.83
CA ASP A 25 -2.09 -18.71 -5.21
C ASP A 25 -3.44 -18.37 -5.84
N GLU A 26 -4.42 -17.85 -5.09
CA GLU A 26 -5.70 -17.41 -5.68
C GLU A 26 -5.54 -16.05 -6.37
N LEU A 27 -4.71 -15.16 -5.82
CA LEU A 27 -4.57 -13.77 -6.28
C LEU A 27 -3.21 -13.48 -6.92
N PHE A 28 -2.16 -14.20 -6.53
CA PHE A 28 -0.77 -13.89 -6.85
C PHE A 28 -0.03 -15.09 -7.46
N GLN A 29 1.12 -14.79 -8.04
CA GLN A 29 2.08 -15.76 -8.54
C GLN A 29 3.52 -15.24 -8.34
N PRO A 30 4.51 -16.11 -8.11
CA PRO A 30 5.91 -15.70 -8.08
C PRO A 30 6.33 -15.08 -9.41
N SER A 31 7.17 -14.04 -9.36
CA SER A 31 7.68 -13.34 -10.53
C SER A 31 9.11 -13.77 -10.88
N TRP A 32 9.98 -13.98 -9.89
CA TRP A 32 11.33 -14.53 -10.06
C TRP A 32 11.81 -15.25 -8.79
N ALA A 33 12.93 -15.98 -8.88
CA ALA A 33 13.57 -16.69 -7.76
C ALA A 33 12.61 -17.58 -6.96
N PHE A 34 11.98 -18.54 -7.63
CA PHE A 34 10.94 -19.42 -7.09
C PHE A 34 11.44 -20.27 -5.89
N ASP A 35 12.74 -20.51 -5.81
CA ASP A 35 13.44 -21.19 -4.70
C ASP A 35 13.60 -20.30 -3.45
N HIS A 36 13.34 -19.00 -3.56
CA HIS A 36 13.34 -18.03 -2.46
C HIS A 36 11.96 -17.81 -1.85
N PHE A 37 10.97 -18.64 -2.23
CA PHE A 37 9.63 -18.67 -1.65
C PHE A 37 9.53 -19.85 -0.69
N ASN A 38 9.18 -19.57 0.58
CA ASN A 38 8.85 -20.59 1.56
C ASN A 38 7.39 -20.43 1.99
N TYR A 39 6.64 -21.54 2.07
CA TYR A 39 5.22 -21.54 2.39
C TYR A 39 5.00 -22.30 3.71
N GLU A 40 4.54 -21.59 4.74
CA GLU A 40 4.27 -22.14 6.06
C GLU A 40 2.80 -21.90 6.44
N GLY A 41 1.94 -22.86 6.13
CA GLY A 41 0.49 -22.71 6.34
C GLY A 41 -0.08 -21.63 5.42
N ASP A 42 -0.56 -20.52 5.99
CA ASP A 42 -1.07 -19.34 5.29
C ASP A 42 -0.02 -18.22 5.13
N VAL A 43 1.18 -18.42 5.69
CA VAL A 43 2.29 -17.48 5.59
C VAL A 43 3.16 -17.80 4.38
N LEU A 44 3.41 -16.78 3.56
CA LEU A 44 4.45 -16.77 2.54
C LEU A 44 5.67 -16.02 3.09
N GLU A 45 6.86 -16.58 2.92
CA GLU A 45 8.12 -15.91 3.21
C GLU A 45 8.92 -15.71 1.92
N LEU A 46 9.42 -14.49 1.74
CA LEU A 46 10.39 -14.17 0.70
C LEU A 46 11.78 -14.05 1.32
N LYS A 47 12.75 -14.71 0.69
CA LYS A 47 14.16 -14.67 1.09
C LYS A 47 14.95 -13.72 0.21
N LEU A 48 15.90 -13.04 0.82
CA LEU A 48 16.98 -12.32 0.15
C LEU A 48 18.31 -12.84 0.68
N ASP A 49 19.17 -13.28 -0.22
CA ASP A 49 20.56 -13.61 0.05
C ASP A 49 21.49 -12.98 -0.99
N ASN A 50 22.78 -13.30 -0.91
CA ASN A 50 23.80 -12.70 -1.78
C ASN A 50 23.71 -13.15 -3.25
N TYR A 51 22.83 -14.10 -3.59
CA TYR A 51 22.57 -14.54 -4.95
C TYR A 51 21.34 -13.87 -5.54
N SER A 52 20.24 -13.81 -4.80
CA SER A 52 18.99 -13.24 -5.31
C SER A 52 18.09 -12.69 -4.21
N GLY A 53 17.30 -11.68 -4.58
CA GLY A 53 16.05 -11.37 -3.91
C GLY A 53 14.90 -12.20 -4.48
N ALA A 54 13.67 -11.84 -4.13
CA ALA A 54 12.47 -12.50 -4.63
C ALA A 54 11.32 -11.51 -4.75
N GLY A 55 10.33 -11.84 -5.58
CA GLY A 55 9.12 -11.03 -5.67
C GLY A 55 8.02 -11.71 -6.44
N PHE A 56 6.81 -11.23 -6.19
CA PHE A 56 5.57 -11.76 -6.75
C PHE A 56 4.69 -10.65 -7.31
N SER A 57 3.75 -11.05 -8.17
CA SER A 57 2.79 -10.16 -8.80
C SER A 57 1.39 -10.75 -8.73
N SER A 58 0.37 -9.90 -8.73
CA SER A 58 -1.01 -10.35 -8.91
C SER A 58 -1.20 -10.98 -10.28
N LYS A 59 -2.10 -11.95 -10.37
CA LYS A 59 -2.45 -12.61 -11.64
C LYS A 59 -3.22 -11.68 -12.58
N SER A 60 -3.94 -10.72 -12.01
CA SER A 60 -4.75 -9.75 -12.73
C SER A 60 -4.33 -8.33 -12.41
N LYS A 61 -4.84 -7.37 -13.19
CA LYS A 61 -4.67 -5.94 -12.95
C LYS A 61 -5.97 -5.33 -12.51
N TYR A 62 -5.87 -4.21 -11.79
CA TYR A 62 -7.02 -3.62 -11.14
C TYR A 62 -7.12 -2.12 -11.42
N MET A 63 -8.34 -1.63 -11.49
CA MET A 63 -8.68 -0.21 -11.49
C MET A 63 -9.51 0.08 -10.25
N PHE A 64 -9.01 0.95 -9.38
CA PHE A 64 -9.67 1.39 -8.15
C PHE A 64 -10.02 0.25 -7.16
N GLY A 65 -10.33 0.63 -5.92
CA GLY A 65 -10.64 -0.27 -4.81
C GLY A 65 -9.57 -0.24 -3.72
N LYS A 66 -9.45 -1.34 -2.98
CA LYS A 66 -8.50 -1.47 -1.87
C LYS A 66 -7.74 -2.77 -1.98
N VAL A 67 -6.42 -2.68 -1.83
CA VAL A 67 -5.53 -3.83 -1.69
C VAL A 67 -4.94 -3.78 -0.29
N THR A 68 -4.92 -4.92 0.40
CA THR A 68 -4.32 -5.07 1.73
C THR A 68 -3.46 -6.33 1.75
N ILE A 69 -2.26 -6.21 2.29
CA ILE A 69 -1.41 -7.36 2.64
C ILE A 69 -0.94 -7.16 4.08
N GLN A 70 -0.90 -8.25 4.85
CA GLN A 70 -0.25 -8.25 6.16
C GLN A 70 1.21 -8.61 6.00
N ILE A 71 2.10 -7.75 6.47
CA ILE A 71 3.54 -7.90 6.30
C ILE A 71 4.21 -7.87 7.68
N LYS A 72 5.14 -8.79 7.90
CA LYS A 72 6.11 -8.77 8.99
C LYS A 72 7.50 -8.65 8.39
N LEU A 73 8.23 -7.61 8.79
CA LEU A 73 9.51 -7.24 8.18
C LEU A 73 10.68 -8.05 8.72
N VAL A 74 11.83 -7.93 8.05
CA VAL A 74 13.08 -8.61 8.41
C VAL A 74 13.52 -8.21 9.83
N ALA A 75 13.66 -9.20 10.70
CA ALA A 75 14.17 -9.00 12.06
C ALA A 75 15.69 -8.87 12.09
N GLY A 76 16.23 -8.27 13.16
CA GLY A 76 17.67 -8.13 13.35
C GLY A 76 18.28 -7.06 12.44
N ASP A 77 19.46 -7.35 11.88
CA ASP A 77 20.10 -6.44 10.94
C ASP A 77 19.47 -6.60 9.56
N SER A 78 18.90 -5.52 9.05
CA SER A 78 18.25 -5.45 7.75
C SER A 78 18.82 -4.31 6.90
N ALA A 79 19.97 -3.75 7.29
CA ALA A 79 20.56 -2.62 6.58
C ALA A 79 20.79 -2.96 5.10
N GLY A 80 20.58 -1.97 4.23
CA GLY A 80 20.67 -2.09 2.77
C GLY A 80 19.52 -2.87 2.12
N THR A 81 18.63 -3.52 2.88
CA THR A 81 17.48 -4.24 2.30
C THR A 81 16.27 -3.32 2.10
N VAL A 82 15.49 -3.60 1.06
CA VAL A 82 14.17 -3.02 0.83
C VAL A 82 13.17 -4.15 0.68
N THR A 83 12.14 -4.13 1.51
CA THR A 83 10.89 -4.86 1.25
C THR A 83 9.92 -3.87 0.60
N ALA A 84 9.34 -4.20 -0.55
CA ALA A 84 8.40 -3.34 -1.26
C ALA A 84 7.02 -3.99 -1.33
N PHE A 85 5.96 -3.19 -1.22
CA PHE A 85 4.58 -3.54 -1.53
C PHE A 85 3.98 -2.39 -2.34
N TYR A 86 3.65 -2.64 -3.60
CA TYR A 86 3.33 -1.56 -4.52
C TYR A 86 2.30 -1.97 -5.56
N MET A 87 1.71 -0.96 -6.21
CA MET A 87 0.88 -1.13 -7.40
C MET A 87 1.53 -0.41 -8.56
N SER A 88 1.63 -1.02 -9.73
CA SER A 88 2.19 -0.37 -10.93
C SER A 88 1.46 -0.77 -12.21
N SER A 89 1.35 0.16 -13.16
CA SER A 89 0.98 -0.14 -14.55
C SER A 89 2.23 -0.42 -15.39
N ASP A 90 2.04 -0.78 -16.67
CA ASP A 90 3.16 -1.11 -17.55
C ASP A 90 3.73 0.11 -18.27
N GLY A 91 5.01 0.01 -18.61
CA GLY A 91 5.66 0.90 -19.58
C GLY A 91 6.27 2.16 -18.96
N PRO A 92 6.86 3.03 -19.80
CA PRO A 92 7.64 4.17 -19.33
C PRO A 92 6.78 5.29 -18.71
N ASN A 93 5.50 5.37 -19.07
CA ASN A 93 4.56 6.34 -18.53
C ASN A 93 3.64 5.70 -17.48
N HIS A 94 4.15 4.76 -16.70
CA HIS A 94 3.37 4.04 -15.71
C HIS A 94 2.85 4.96 -14.60
N ASN A 95 1.75 4.56 -13.99
CA ASN A 95 1.34 5.03 -12.68
C ASN A 95 1.82 4.00 -11.65
N GLU A 96 2.23 4.46 -10.47
CA GLU A 96 2.72 3.57 -9.42
C GLU A 96 2.47 4.15 -8.02
N PHE A 97 2.20 3.26 -7.05
CA PHE A 97 1.96 3.55 -5.64
C PHE A 97 2.84 2.65 -4.78
N ASP A 98 3.73 3.24 -3.99
CA ASP A 98 4.76 2.48 -3.30
C ASP A 98 4.58 2.51 -1.78
N PHE A 99 4.69 1.34 -1.16
CA PHE A 99 5.29 1.19 0.16
C PHE A 99 6.67 0.55 -0.01
N GLU A 100 7.70 1.19 0.53
CA GLU A 100 9.05 0.67 0.59
C GLU A 100 9.53 0.71 2.05
N PHE A 101 9.80 -0.46 2.61
CA PHE A 101 10.30 -0.64 3.95
C PHE A 101 11.82 -0.71 3.91
N LEU A 102 12.47 0.39 4.29
CA LEU A 102 13.92 0.52 4.28
C LEU A 102 14.46 -0.04 5.59
N GLY A 103 15.20 -1.14 5.47
CA GLY A 103 15.84 -1.79 6.60
C GLY A 103 16.92 -0.94 7.26
N ASN A 104 17.35 -1.39 8.43
CA ASN A 104 18.29 -0.66 9.27
C ASN A 104 19.16 -1.63 10.08
N THR A 105 20.21 -1.10 10.70
CA THR A 105 21.05 -1.88 11.61
C THR A 105 20.24 -2.35 12.82
N SER A 106 20.63 -3.48 13.41
CA SER A 106 19.94 -4.05 14.58
C SER A 106 19.67 -2.99 15.68
N GLY A 107 18.42 -2.93 16.15
CA GLY A 107 17.97 -2.00 17.20
C GLY A 107 17.58 -0.60 16.72
N GLU A 108 17.89 -0.24 15.47
CA GLU A 108 17.46 1.02 14.88
C GLU A 108 16.12 0.86 14.14
N PRO A 109 15.24 1.89 14.15
CA PRO A 109 13.90 1.74 13.61
C PRO A 109 13.91 1.70 12.07
N TYR A 110 13.04 0.85 11.51
CA TYR A 110 12.70 0.85 10.09
C TYR A 110 12.25 2.23 9.61
N THR A 111 12.44 2.51 8.31
CA THR A 111 11.80 3.65 7.65
C THR A 111 10.78 3.15 6.65
N VAL A 112 9.55 3.67 6.69
CA VAL A 112 8.56 3.43 5.64
C VAL A 112 8.59 4.61 4.69
N GLN A 113 8.95 4.35 3.44
CA GLN A 113 8.83 5.29 2.34
C GLN A 113 7.53 5.01 1.59
N THR A 114 6.81 6.07 1.23
CA THR A 114 5.74 6.01 0.23
C THR A 114 6.09 6.90 -0.95
N ASN A 115 5.70 6.51 -2.15
CA ASN A 115 5.89 7.30 -3.35
C ASN A 115 4.69 7.15 -4.30
N ILE A 116 4.55 8.09 -5.21
CA ILE A 116 3.48 8.11 -6.20
C ILE A 116 4.06 8.58 -7.54
N TYR A 117 3.99 7.69 -8.53
CA TYR A 117 4.24 8.01 -9.93
C TYR A 117 2.93 8.25 -10.66
N VAL A 118 2.91 9.30 -11.47
CA VAL A 118 1.83 9.56 -12.41
C VAL A 118 2.44 9.83 -13.77
N ASN A 119 2.06 9.05 -14.77
CA ASN A 119 2.61 9.12 -16.13
C ASN A 119 4.15 9.07 -16.17
N GLY A 120 4.74 8.17 -15.40
CA GLY A 120 6.19 7.95 -15.30
C GLY A 120 6.93 8.99 -14.45
N VAL A 121 6.23 9.98 -13.89
CA VAL A 121 6.84 11.03 -13.06
C VAL A 121 6.57 10.74 -11.59
N GLY A 122 7.60 10.32 -10.86
CA GLY A 122 7.61 10.15 -9.40
C GLY A 122 8.10 11.39 -8.66
N ASN A 123 9.14 11.21 -7.83
CA ASN A 123 9.73 12.24 -6.96
C ASN A 123 8.79 12.78 -5.87
N ARG A 124 7.89 11.94 -5.36
CA ARG A 124 6.90 12.32 -4.34
C ARG A 124 7.10 11.52 -3.07
N GLU A 125 8.34 11.31 -2.67
CA GLU A 125 8.65 10.45 -1.53
C GLU A 125 8.19 11.13 -0.23
N GLN A 126 7.57 10.35 0.65
CA GLN A 126 7.34 10.70 2.05
C GLN A 126 7.89 9.56 2.90
N ARG A 127 8.62 9.86 3.97
CA ARG A 127 9.21 8.85 4.85
C ARG A 127 8.73 9.05 6.27
N LEU A 128 8.38 7.96 6.93
CA LEU A 128 7.95 7.96 8.33
C LEU A 128 8.54 6.80 9.13
N LYS A 129 8.56 6.94 10.45
CA LYS A 129 8.83 5.87 11.41
C LYS A 129 7.50 5.30 11.92
N LEU A 130 7.39 3.98 12.07
CA LEU A 130 6.19 3.36 12.62
C LEU A 130 6.12 3.57 14.15
N TRP A 131 4.90 3.53 14.70
CA TRP A 131 4.64 3.61 16.15
C TRP A 131 4.69 2.24 16.85
N PHE A 132 5.23 1.23 16.16
CA PHE A 132 5.43 -0.14 16.62
C PHE A 132 6.66 -0.73 15.93
N ASP A 133 7.13 -1.88 16.40
CA ASP A 133 8.20 -2.65 15.77
C ASP A 133 7.62 -3.59 14.69
N PRO A 134 7.81 -3.29 13.39
CA PRO A 134 7.20 -4.06 12.30
C PRO A 134 7.84 -5.43 12.07
N THR A 135 8.87 -5.80 12.84
CA THR A 135 9.55 -7.10 12.74
C THR A 135 8.95 -8.14 13.70
N THR A 136 8.17 -7.69 14.69
CA THR A 136 7.69 -8.52 15.80
C THR A 136 6.34 -9.19 15.53
N ASP A 137 5.46 -8.54 14.78
CA ASP A 137 4.15 -9.07 14.40
C ASP A 137 3.76 -8.61 12.99
N PHE A 138 2.71 -9.23 12.46
CA PHE A 138 2.12 -8.85 11.19
C PHE A 138 1.25 -7.60 11.34
N HIS A 139 1.50 -6.61 10.49
CA HIS A 139 0.70 -5.40 10.38
C HIS A 139 0.09 -5.27 8.99
N SER A 140 -1.10 -4.68 8.90
CA SER A 140 -1.82 -4.52 7.64
C SER A 140 -1.34 -3.26 6.93
N TYR A 141 -0.89 -3.40 5.70
CA TYR A 141 -0.53 -2.29 4.82
C TYR A 141 -1.53 -2.26 3.67
N SER A 142 -2.17 -1.11 3.46
CA SER A 142 -3.22 -0.98 2.45
C SER A 142 -3.00 0.21 1.54
N ILE A 143 -3.33 0.00 0.26
CA ILE A 143 -3.47 1.06 -0.73
C ILE A 143 -4.95 1.11 -1.11
N PHE A 144 -5.61 2.21 -0.76
CA PHE A 144 -6.95 2.54 -1.24
C PHE A 144 -6.84 3.54 -2.38
N TRP A 145 -7.51 3.27 -3.49
CA TRP A 145 -7.48 4.10 -4.68
C TRP A 145 -8.88 4.21 -5.27
N ASN A 146 -9.37 5.43 -5.44
CA ASN A 146 -10.57 5.70 -6.24
C ASN A 146 -10.33 6.90 -7.15
N ARG A 147 -11.37 7.34 -7.86
CA ARG A 147 -11.28 8.49 -8.78
C ARG A 147 -10.93 9.82 -8.11
N ARG A 148 -11.00 9.89 -6.78
CA ARG A 148 -10.89 11.13 -5.99
C ARG A 148 -9.60 11.19 -5.20
N GLN A 149 -9.04 10.05 -4.81
CA GLN A 149 -7.86 10.01 -3.96
C GLN A 149 -7.16 8.65 -3.97
N VAL A 150 -5.89 8.68 -3.58
CA VAL A 150 -5.09 7.54 -3.17
C VAL A 150 -4.76 7.71 -1.69
N ILE A 151 -4.99 6.68 -0.89
CA ILE A 151 -4.71 6.67 0.55
C ILE A 151 -3.83 5.46 0.87
N PHE A 152 -2.72 5.73 1.55
CA PHE A 152 -1.85 4.72 2.13
C PHE A 152 -2.24 4.55 3.60
N LEU A 153 -2.49 3.31 4.03
CA LEU A 153 -2.88 3.00 5.41
C LEU A 153 -1.95 1.97 6.03
N VAL A 154 -1.72 2.13 7.33
CA VAL A 154 -1.08 1.15 8.22
C VAL A 154 -2.08 0.84 9.33
N ASP A 155 -2.55 -0.40 9.42
CA ASP A 155 -3.60 -0.84 10.35
C ASP A 155 -4.81 0.10 10.35
N GLU A 156 -5.35 0.38 9.16
CA GLU A 156 -6.46 1.33 8.91
C GLU A 156 -6.19 2.80 9.31
N THR A 157 -4.99 3.13 9.79
CA THR A 157 -4.56 4.50 10.08
C THR A 157 -3.98 5.12 8.80
N PRO A 158 -4.56 6.20 8.26
CA PRO A 158 -4.01 6.86 7.07
C PRO A 158 -2.66 7.49 7.39
N VAL A 159 -1.63 7.12 6.63
CA VAL A 159 -0.28 7.69 6.74
C VAL A 159 0.03 8.69 5.62
N ARG A 160 -0.72 8.60 4.52
CA ARG A 160 -0.66 9.54 3.40
C ARG A 160 -1.97 9.56 2.62
N ALA A 161 -2.34 10.75 2.15
CA ALA A 161 -3.43 10.93 1.19
C ALA A 161 -2.95 11.81 0.02
N HIS A 162 -3.27 11.40 -1.20
CA HIS A 162 -3.02 12.13 -2.43
C HIS A 162 -4.34 12.32 -3.17
N LYS A 163 -4.84 13.57 -3.18
CA LYS A 163 -6.13 13.91 -3.79
C LYS A 163 -5.98 14.10 -5.29
N ASN A 164 -7.01 13.72 -6.04
CA ASN A 164 -7.15 14.11 -7.43
C ASN A 164 -7.31 15.64 -7.50
N MET A 165 -6.38 16.31 -8.17
CA MET A 165 -6.38 17.76 -8.43
C MET A 165 -6.20 18.05 -9.93
N GLU A 166 -6.78 17.21 -10.80
CA GLU A 166 -6.79 17.43 -12.26
C GLU A 166 -7.43 18.78 -12.63
N ASP A 167 -8.41 19.25 -11.85
CA ASP A 167 -9.02 20.58 -11.99
C ASP A 167 -8.03 21.74 -11.80
N LYS A 168 -6.90 21.46 -11.15
CA LYS A 168 -5.77 22.38 -10.95
C LYS A 168 -4.56 22.04 -11.82
N GLY A 169 -4.72 21.15 -12.80
CA GLY A 169 -3.66 20.75 -13.73
C GLY A 169 -2.65 19.75 -13.18
N VAL A 170 -2.92 19.12 -12.03
CA VAL A 170 -2.07 18.03 -11.49
C VAL A 170 -2.57 16.69 -12.05
N PRO A 171 -1.74 15.93 -12.79
CA PRO A 171 -2.14 14.61 -13.29
C PRO A 171 -2.52 13.65 -12.15
N PHE A 172 -3.50 12.79 -12.39
CA PHE A 172 -3.93 11.76 -11.44
C PHE A 172 -4.06 10.40 -12.14
N PRO A 173 -3.66 9.28 -11.48
CA PRO A 173 -3.72 7.94 -12.06
C PRO A 173 -5.17 7.45 -12.12
N ARG A 174 -5.80 7.51 -13.30
CA ARG A 174 -7.22 7.15 -13.49
C ARG A 174 -7.53 6.32 -14.73
N ASP A 175 -6.52 5.96 -15.50
CA ASP A 175 -6.67 5.43 -16.86
C ASP A 175 -5.80 4.20 -17.15
N GLN A 176 -4.96 3.77 -16.20
CA GLN A 176 -4.09 2.62 -16.35
C GLN A 176 -4.33 1.62 -15.22
N SER A 177 -4.74 0.40 -15.58
CA SER A 177 -4.90 -0.69 -14.62
C SER A 177 -3.53 -1.12 -14.09
N MET A 178 -3.45 -1.40 -12.79
CA MET A 178 -2.20 -1.70 -12.11
C MET A 178 -2.21 -3.13 -11.57
N GLY A 179 -1.09 -3.82 -11.74
CA GLY A 179 -0.82 -5.04 -10.97
C GLY A 179 -0.48 -4.68 -9.53
N VAL A 180 -0.62 -5.64 -8.63
CA VAL A 180 -0.14 -5.57 -7.25
C VAL A 180 1.13 -6.38 -7.15
N TYR A 181 2.17 -5.82 -6.55
CA TYR A 181 3.49 -6.42 -6.50
C TYR A 181 4.04 -6.38 -5.09
N SER A 182 4.94 -7.31 -4.81
CA SER A 182 5.78 -7.28 -3.62
C SER A 182 7.14 -7.88 -3.91
N SER A 183 8.17 -7.38 -3.26
CA SER A 183 9.53 -7.88 -3.43
C SER A 183 10.41 -7.63 -2.22
N ILE A 184 11.52 -8.37 -2.14
CA ILE A 184 12.64 -8.10 -1.24
C ILE A 184 13.93 -8.08 -2.06
N TRP A 185 14.73 -7.03 -1.90
CA TRP A 185 15.94 -6.81 -2.69
C TRP A 185 16.97 -5.93 -1.96
N ASN A 186 18.21 -5.95 -2.44
CA ASN A 186 19.29 -5.11 -1.93
C ASN A 186 19.32 -3.74 -2.65
N ALA A 187 19.37 -2.68 -1.87
CA ALA A 187 19.31 -1.28 -2.30
C ALA A 187 20.41 -0.47 -1.60
N ASP A 188 21.61 -1.03 -1.53
CA ASP A 188 22.78 -0.51 -0.81
C ASP A 188 23.08 0.95 -1.08
N ASP A 189 22.81 1.43 -2.29
CA ASP A 189 23.15 2.78 -2.72
C ASP A 189 22.30 3.86 -2.08
N TRP A 190 21.17 3.52 -1.44
CA TRP A 190 20.27 4.54 -0.92
C TRP A 190 19.40 4.15 0.30
N ALA A 191 19.12 2.85 0.52
CA ALA A 191 18.08 2.43 1.47
C ALA A 191 18.36 2.84 2.92
N THR A 192 19.54 2.49 3.45
CA THR A 192 19.84 2.73 4.87
C THR A 192 20.75 3.94 5.03
N GLN A 193 20.25 4.95 5.75
CA GLN A 193 20.96 6.21 6.01
C GLN A 193 21.47 6.90 4.73
N GLY A 194 20.65 6.85 3.66
CA GLY A 194 21.02 7.41 2.35
C GLY A 194 22.15 6.63 1.67
N GLY A 195 22.23 5.32 1.91
CA GLY A 195 23.22 4.43 1.28
C GLY A 195 24.58 4.35 1.98
N ARG A 196 24.71 4.94 3.18
CA ARG A 196 25.94 4.90 3.96
C ARG A 196 26.20 3.54 4.60
N VAL A 197 25.13 2.86 5.01
CA VAL A 197 25.21 1.53 5.61
C VAL A 197 24.77 0.52 4.56
N LYS A 198 25.64 -0.46 4.31
CA LYS A 198 25.47 -1.50 3.31
C LYS A 198 24.95 -2.78 3.94
N THR A 199 24.37 -3.66 3.14
CA THR A 199 23.95 -4.99 3.58
C THR A 199 25.15 -5.82 4.03
N ASP A 200 25.08 -6.30 5.26
CA ASP A 200 25.99 -7.33 5.76
C ASP A 200 25.41 -8.71 5.47
N TRP A 201 25.90 -9.32 4.39
CA TRP A 201 25.46 -10.63 3.92
C TRP A 201 25.72 -11.78 4.90
N PHE A 202 26.51 -11.57 5.96
CA PHE A 202 26.65 -12.56 7.05
C PHE A 202 25.33 -12.80 7.79
N HIS A 203 24.41 -11.83 7.77
CA HIS A 203 23.07 -11.95 8.35
C HIS A 203 22.03 -12.56 7.39
N SER A 204 22.43 -12.96 6.17
CA SER A 204 21.52 -13.65 5.24
C SER A 204 21.15 -15.07 5.73
N PRO A 205 19.96 -15.59 5.36
CA PRO A 205 18.94 -14.94 4.55
C PRO A 205 18.13 -13.89 5.32
N PHE A 206 17.83 -12.78 4.67
CA PHE A 206 16.86 -11.79 5.14
C PHE A 206 15.45 -12.25 4.74
N ILE A 207 14.52 -12.29 5.69
CA ILE A 207 13.19 -12.88 5.49
C ILE A 207 12.11 -11.83 5.73
N ALA A 208 11.31 -11.54 4.70
CA ALA A 208 10.05 -10.81 4.84
C ALA A 208 8.87 -11.79 4.75
N SER A 209 7.95 -11.73 5.70
CA SER A 209 6.80 -12.64 5.76
C SER A 209 5.50 -11.92 5.40
N TYR A 210 4.61 -12.61 4.70
CA TYR A 210 3.37 -12.10 4.14
C TYR A 210 2.21 -13.05 4.47
N LYS A 211 1.05 -12.49 4.78
CA LYS A 211 -0.22 -13.23 4.87
C LYS A 211 -1.39 -12.27 4.64
N GLY A 212 -2.62 -12.76 4.81
CA GLY A 212 -3.79 -11.88 4.83
C GLY A 212 -4.05 -11.19 3.49
N PHE A 213 -3.71 -11.84 2.37
CA PHE A 213 -3.83 -11.28 1.02
C PHE A 213 -5.30 -10.94 0.69
N GLN A 214 -5.56 -9.65 0.44
CA GLN A 214 -6.89 -9.15 0.11
C GLN A 214 -6.84 -8.15 -1.03
N ILE A 215 -7.59 -8.43 -2.10
CA ILE A 215 -7.85 -7.50 -3.18
C ILE A 215 -9.37 -7.34 -3.31
N ASN A 216 -9.87 -6.18 -2.87
CA ASN A 216 -11.26 -5.77 -3.07
C ASN A 216 -11.27 -4.57 -4.03
N ALA A 217 -11.05 -4.90 -5.30
CA ALA A 217 -10.80 -3.96 -6.39
C ALA A 217 -11.50 -4.43 -7.66
N CYS A 218 -11.68 -3.54 -8.63
CA CYS A 218 -12.28 -3.91 -9.91
C CYS A 218 -11.20 -4.47 -10.84
N GLU A 219 -11.32 -5.74 -11.18
CA GLU A 219 -10.39 -6.47 -12.04
C GLU A 219 -10.58 -6.08 -13.51
N CYS A 220 -9.48 -5.77 -14.19
CA CYS A 220 -9.44 -5.47 -15.61
C CYS A 220 -8.76 -6.61 -16.36
N SER A 221 -9.40 -7.07 -17.44
CA SER A 221 -8.80 -8.12 -18.26
C SER A 221 -7.56 -7.60 -19.00
N SER A 222 -6.46 -8.36 -18.90
CA SER A 222 -5.14 -8.03 -19.47
C SER A 222 -5.11 -7.93 -21.00
N ALA A 223 -6.24 -8.16 -21.69
CA ALA A 223 -6.31 -8.35 -23.13
C ALA A 223 -6.64 -7.08 -23.95
N THR A 224 -6.76 -5.91 -23.33
CA THR A 224 -7.30 -4.75 -24.05
C THR A 224 -6.53 -3.45 -23.77
N GLY A 225 -6.24 -2.69 -24.84
CA GLY A 225 -5.35 -1.52 -24.82
C GLY A 225 -5.87 -0.32 -23.99
N ALA A 226 -5.14 0.80 -24.02
CA ALA A 226 -5.38 1.98 -23.17
C ALA A 226 -6.83 2.50 -23.18
N THR A 227 -7.53 2.43 -24.30
CA THR A 227 -8.95 2.83 -24.43
C THR A 227 -9.92 1.91 -23.67
N ALA A 228 -9.58 0.63 -23.52
CA ALA A 228 -10.39 -0.33 -22.81
C ALA A 228 -10.12 -0.32 -21.29
N ASN A 229 -8.90 0.01 -20.87
CA ASN A 229 -8.57 0.26 -19.46
C ASN A 229 -9.35 1.46 -18.90
N ALA A 230 -9.51 2.53 -19.68
CA ALA A 230 -10.34 3.68 -19.30
C ALA A 230 -11.84 3.33 -19.19
N THR A 231 -12.31 2.31 -19.91
CA THR A 231 -13.68 1.79 -19.80
C THR A 231 -13.85 0.68 -18.76
N CYS A 232 -12.75 0.05 -18.35
CA CYS A 232 -12.74 -0.90 -17.28
C CYS A 232 -13.18 -0.17 -16.00
N CYS A 233 -14.24 -0.67 -15.36
CA CYS A 233 -14.77 -0.05 -14.15
C CYS A 233 -15.31 1.39 -14.36
N SER A 234 -15.69 1.74 -15.60
CA SER A 234 -16.33 3.03 -15.95
C SER A 234 -17.86 2.93 -15.97
N GLY A 235 -18.48 2.69 -14.82
CA GLY A 235 -19.87 3.12 -14.58
C GLY A 235 -21.04 2.58 -15.44
N SER A 236 -20.85 1.63 -16.35
CA SER A 236 -21.96 0.97 -17.09
C SER A 236 -21.78 -0.54 -17.29
N GLY A 237 -20.69 -1.13 -16.80
CA GLY A 237 -20.36 -2.55 -16.95
C GLY A 237 -19.92 -3.18 -15.63
N SER A 238 -20.88 -3.83 -14.96
CA SER A 238 -20.74 -5.05 -14.18
C SER A 238 -19.77 -5.08 -12.98
N GLY A 239 -20.15 -4.40 -11.90
CA GLY A 239 -20.19 -5.07 -10.60
C GLY A 239 -21.48 -5.91 -10.51
N ASP A 240 -21.45 -7.03 -9.82
CA ASP A 240 -22.57 -7.96 -9.63
C ASP A 240 -23.91 -7.20 -9.39
N ASN A 241 -24.87 -7.33 -10.31
CA ASN A 241 -26.20 -6.68 -10.30
C ASN A 241 -26.28 -5.14 -10.55
N GLY A 242 -25.33 -4.51 -11.25
CA GLY A 242 -25.47 -3.09 -11.64
C GLY A 242 -25.38 -2.11 -10.46
N LYS A 243 -24.78 -2.55 -9.35
CA LYS A 243 -24.52 -1.72 -8.17
C LYS A 243 -23.29 -0.83 -8.40
N LYS A 244 -23.35 0.38 -7.86
CA LYS A 244 -22.18 1.28 -7.76
C LYS A 244 -21.06 0.57 -6.99
N PHE A 245 -19.82 0.80 -7.38
CA PHE A 245 -18.68 0.28 -6.63
C PHE A 245 -18.64 0.90 -5.24
N TRP A 246 -18.32 0.10 -4.22
CA TRP A 246 -18.36 0.55 -2.83
C TRP A 246 -17.40 1.72 -2.55
N TRP A 247 -16.27 1.79 -3.26
CA TRP A 247 -15.28 2.87 -3.12
C TRP A 247 -15.71 4.21 -3.73
N ASP A 248 -16.79 4.22 -4.52
CA ASP A 248 -17.38 5.43 -5.12
C ASP A 248 -18.50 6.04 -4.25
N GLU A 249 -18.81 5.41 -3.10
CA GLU A 249 -19.77 5.97 -2.14
C GLU A 249 -19.33 7.36 -1.65
N PRO A 250 -20.25 8.33 -1.46
CA PRO A 250 -19.90 9.69 -1.07
C PRO A 250 -19.07 9.81 0.21
N VAL A 251 -19.26 8.88 1.15
CA VAL A 251 -18.51 8.83 2.42
C VAL A 251 -17.01 8.52 2.23
N LEU A 252 -16.62 7.95 1.10
CA LEU A 252 -15.23 7.64 0.74
C LEU A 252 -14.63 8.67 -0.24
N SER A 253 -15.32 9.79 -0.44
CA SER A 253 -14.86 10.87 -1.32
C SER A 253 -13.65 11.63 -0.77
N GLU A 254 -13.51 11.63 0.55
CA GLU A 254 -12.39 12.19 1.31
C GLU A 254 -12.20 11.44 2.62
N LEU A 255 -11.13 11.74 3.35
CA LEU A 255 -10.95 11.23 4.71
C LEU A 255 -12.03 11.80 5.63
N ASN A 256 -12.61 10.95 6.48
CA ASN A 256 -13.48 11.45 7.54
C ASN A 256 -12.68 12.24 8.60
N VAL A 257 -13.37 12.90 9.54
CA VAL A 257 -12.71 13.73 10.57
C VAL A 257 -11.72 12.94 11.42
N HIS A 258 -12.08 11.71 11.81
CA HIS A 258 -11.22 10.86 12.62
C HIS A 258 -9.93 10.47 11.86
N GLN A 259 -10.09 10.01 10.62
CA GLN A 259 -8.99 9.70 9.70
C GLN A 259 -8.09 10.91 9.42
N SER A 260 -8.69 12.10 9.30
CA SER A 260 -7.94 13.34 9.11
C SER A 260 -7.09 13.68 10.33
N HIS A 261 -7.64 13.51 11.55
CA HIS A 261 -6.88 13.70 12.79
C HIS A 261 -5.76 12.67 12.95
N GLN A 262 -6.00 11.41 12.58
CA GLN A 262 -4.98 10.37 12.55
C GLN A 262 -3.83 10.75 11.61
N LEU A 263 -4.14 11.18 10.38
CA LEU A 263 -3.11 11.61 9.42
C LEU A 263 -2.31 12.81 9.93
N LEU A 264 -2.96 13.78 10.58
CA LEU A 264 -2.27 14.91 11.21
C LEU A 264 -1.32 14.44 12.33
N TRP A 265 -1.77 13.49 13.17
CA TRP A 265 -0.94 12.91 14.21
C TRP A 265 0.28 12.17 13.63
N VAL A 266 0.10 11.36 12.57
CA VAL A 266 1.22 10.69 11.87
C VAL A 266 2.20 11.73 11.35
N ARG A 267 1.72 12.78 10.67
CA ARG A 267 2.58 13.85 10.14
C ARG A 267 3.37 14.57 11.24
N ALA A 268 2.74 14.84 12.38
CA ALA A 268 3.37 15.57 13.47
C ALA A 268 4.39 14.74 14.26
N ASN A 269 4.18 13.42 14.40
CA ASN A 269 4.96 12.59 15.33
C ASN A 269 5.88 11.58 14.63
N HIS A 270 5.59 11.24 13.37
CA HIS A 270 6.23 10.10 12.69
C HIS A 270 6.88 10.45 11.35
N MET A 271 6.47 11.54 10.69
CA MET A 271 7.04 11.95 9.41
C MET A 271 8.46 12.50 9.59
N ILE A 272 9.42 11.93 8.86
CA ILE A 272 10.84 12.32 8.91
C ILE A 272 11.34 12.95 7.60
N TYR A 273 10.61 12.77 6.49
CA TYR A 273 10.88 13.43 5.22
C TYR A 273 9.58 13.62 4.45
N ASP A 274 9.38 14.80 3.87
CA ASP A 274 8.25 15.10 3.01
C ASP A 274 8.69 15.97 1.83
N TYR A 275 8.60 15.42 0.61
CA TYR A 275 8.94 16.13 -0.63
C TYR A 275 8.23 17.49 -0.76
N CYS A 276 7.02 17.65 -0.19
CA CYS A 276 6.29 18.91 -0.19
C CYS A 276 7.03 20.05 0.53
N THR A 277 7.95 19.71 1.43
CA THR A 277 8.71 20.67 2.26
C THR A 277 10.20 20.71 1.93
N ASP A 278 10.66 19.84 1.03
CA ASP A 278 12.05 19.80 0.57
C ASP A 278 12.33 20.92 -0.44
N THR A 279 12.68 22.10 0.10
CA THR A 279 13.04 23.27 -0.71
C THR A 279 14.38 23.13 -1.44
N ALA A 280 15.24 22.18 -1.05
CA ALA A 280 16.49 21.93 -1.73
C ALA A 280 16.24 21.17 -3.05
N ARG A 281 15.30 20.23 -3.05
CA ARG A 281 14.89 19.50 -4.26
C ARG A 281 13.86 20.27 -5.09
N PHE A 282 12.91 20.95 -4.43
CA PHE A 282 11.83 21.68 -5.07
C PHE A 282 11.87 23.16 -4.72
N ALA A 283 12.55 23.94 -5.57
CA ALA A 283 12.60 25.41 -5.42
C ALA A 283 11.20 26.05 -5.46
N VAL A 284 10.26 25.42 -6.17
CA VAL A 284 8.83 25.77 -6.16
C VAL A 284 8.06 24.60 -5.56
N THR A 285 7.26 24.86 -4.53
CA THR A 285 6.43 23.84 -3.89
C THR A 285 5.50 23.18 -4.93
N PRO A 286 5.46 21.84 -5.01
CA PRO A 286 4.55 21.13 -5.90
C PRO A 286 3.09 21.56 -5.69
N VAL A 287 2.32 21.66 -6.78
CA VAL A 287 0.96 22.26 -6.77
C VAL A 287 0.02 21.49 -5.83
N GLU A 288 0.13 20.17 -5.81
CA GLU A 288 -0.62 19.28 -4.92
C GLU A 288 -0.36 19.54 -3.44
N CYS A 289 0.79 20.11 -3.09
CA CYS A 289 1.21 20.38 -1.71
C CYS A 289 0.73 21.75 -1.19
N ILE A 290 0.34 22.69 -2.07
CA ILE A 290 0.00 24.07 -1.68
C ILE A 290 -1.13 24.12 -0.64
N HIS A 291 -2.02 23.12 -0.66
CA HIS A 291 -3.16 23.03 0.24
C HIS A 291 -2.99 22.01 1.37
N HIS A 292 -1.83 21.36 1.50
CA HIS A 292 -1.56 20.43 2.60
C HIS A 292 -1.30 21.13 3.94
N ARG A 293 -1.20 22.47 3.96
CA ARG A 293 -0.79 23.31 5.10
C ARG A 293 -1.93 23.97 5.90
N ARG A 294 -3.12 23.38 6.00
CA ARG A 294 -4.14 23.85 6.95
C ARG A 294 -4.74 22.71 7.75
#